data_AF-A0A3A0AQ98-F1
#
_entry.id   AF-A0A3A0AQ98-F1
#
_cell.length_a   1.000
_cell.length_b   1.000
_cell.length_c   1.000
_cell.angle_alpha   90.00
_cell.angle_beta   90.00
_cell.angle_gamma   90.00
#
_symmetry.space_group_name_H-M   'P 1'
#
loop_
_entity.id
_entity.type
_entity.pdbx_description
1 polymer ?
#
loop_
_entity_poly.entity_id
_entity_poly.type
_entity_poly.pdbx_seq_one_letter_code
_entity_poly.pdbx_strand_id
1 'polypeptide(L)'
;MRENTIDSDAIVTKTANLLNALKPIVHHLQQEALQNEELRNQLRTLGEALVALAPEPIPAQPAAPPEKIPEPAPITGVPDVVKPHTNGYSPTPSTSTNGTATGLREALRVLRPIDQTSSWRTVLVSDDDLPLIAERCHLKAEGARWAARRQQLLRDGSDYDSEIEPNDREIIARAKMLPECFLWMCHRDGPTPDDLTEYETLAGCFEAAATAMHLLNTVLTHSDEERYGFIDSLELAAEAQSALRIAIADMGGNTDSDQYKIFQWLKQTGAEQQILIRRHMRKDDPADPSQWASLIERIHELEERIESNRGRAKRQRSTFNKIRYHLKLIDQNRGQERRYDWQKVLDGIDELVNDGIPPSNRDLRDLLLSVAEEIPETLDLPKNVELVLRELEQFLASRPVMQEETATPVLTEDVQRAAELLRGRTVVLIGGIKRPLAAESLTQAFDLKELVWVEGRDQTYAEFEPYVARPDVAAVILAIRWSRHGFGEVKEFCEKYDKPLVRLPGGYSPNQVALHIVNQIGERLSNRTPELI
;
A
#
# COMPACT_ATOMS: atom_id res chain seq x y z
N MET A 1 -28.39 8.37 27.48
CA MET A 1 -27.24 7.47 27.20
C MET A 1 -27.61 6.03 27.52
N ARG A 2 -26.86 5.05 27.02
CA ARG A 2 -26.84 3.67 27.53
C ARG A 2 -25.39 3.38 27.90
N GLU A 3 -25.17 2.78 29.06
CA GLU A 3 -23.83 2.47 29.56
C GLU A 3 -23.32 1.20 28.88
N ASN A 4 -22.09 1.25 28.35
CA ASN A 4 -21.38 0.07 27.86
C ASN A 4 -20.64 -0.58 29.04
N THR A 5 -21.38 -1.18 29.97
CA THR A 5 -20.80 -2.09 30.95
C THR A 5 -20.12 -3.23 30.19
N ILE A 6 -18.81 -3.39 30.33
CA ILE A 6 -18.08 -4.48 29.66
C ILE A 6 -18.51 -5.80 30.32
N ASP A 7 -19.38 -6.52 29.63
CA ASP A 7 -19.97 -7.76 30.10
C ASP A 7 -18.89 -8.85 30.29
N SER A 8 -18.60 -9.15 31.56
CA SER A 8 -17.66 -10.20 31.96
C SER A 8 -18.11 -11.57 31.47
N ASP A 9 -19.43 -11.85 31.46
CA ASP A 9 -19.96 -13.12 30.98
C ASP A 9 -19.79 -13.24 29.46
N ALA A 10 -19.83 -12.13 28.71
CA ALA A 10 -19.49 -12.13 27.29
C ALA A 10 -18.01 -12.44 27.02
N ILE A 11 -17.08 -12.02 27.88
CA ILE A 11 -15.65 -12.37 27.77
C ILE A 11 -15.42 -13.85 28.09
N VAL A 12 -16.01 -14.34 29.19
CA VAL A 12 -15.96 -15.77 29.56
C VAL A 12 -16.57 -16.64 28.45
N THR A 13 -17.73 -16.24 27.90
CA THR A 13 -18.42 -16.94 26.81
C THR A 13 -17.60 -16.96 25.52
N LYS A 14 -17.00 -15.83 25.12
CA LYS A 14 -16.07 -15.78 23.96
C LYS A 14 -14.89 -16.73 24.14
N THR A 15 -14.30 -16.76 25.34
CA THR A 15 -13.15 -17.63 25.67
C THR A 15 -13.52 -19.11 25.62
N ALA A 16 -14.68 -19.48 26.18
CA ALA A 16 -15.20 -20.85 26.12
C ALA A 16 -15.53 -21.29 24.68
N ASN A 17 -16.10 -20.39 23.86
CA ASN A 17 -16.38 -20.66 22.45
C ASN A 17 -15.12 -20.86 21.63
N LEU A 18 -14.06 -20.06 21.84
CA LEU A 18 -12.76 -20.23 21.18
C LEU A 18 -12.13 -21.59 21.54
N LEU A 19 -12.10 -21.95 22.82
CA LEU A 19 -11.63 -23.26 23.28
C LEU A 19 -12.41 -24.43 22.67
N ASN A 20 -13.73 -24.30 22.51
CA ASN A 20 -14.56 -25.32 21.88
C ASN A 20 -14.35 -25.41 20.35
N ALA A 21 -14.10 -24.29 19.68
CA ALA A 21 -13.77 -24.26 18.24
C ALA A 21 -12.39 -24.86 17.93
N LEU A 22 -11.41 -24.70 18.84
CA LEU A 22 -10.05 -25.24 18.66
C LEU A 22 -9.95 -26.76 18.91
N LYS A 23 -10.78 -27.34 19.79
CA LYS A 23 -10.79 -28.80 20.09
C LYS A 23 -10.76 -29.71 18.86
N PRO A 24 -11.65 -29.60 17.86
CA PRO A 24 -11.62 -30.48 16.68
C PRO A 24 -10.36 -30.31 15.83
N ILE A 25 -9.81 -29.08 15.73
CA ILE A 25 -8.58 -28.80 14.99
C ILE A 25 -7.38 -29.47 15.68
N VAL A 26 -7.26 -29.31 17.01
CA VAL A 26 -6.22 -29.96 17.82
C VAL A 26 -6.33 -31.49 17.72
N HIS A 27 -7.54 -32.05 17.78
CA HIS A 27 -7.73 -33.50 17.62
C HIS A 27 -7.32 -33.99 16.22
N HIS A 28 -7.63 -33.27 15.15
CA HIS A 28 -7.19 -33.64 13.80
C HIS A 28 -5.66 -33.60 13.67
N LEU A 29 -5.02 -32.53 14.13
CA LEU A 29 -3.56 -32.41 14.15
C LEU A 29 -2.87 -33.52 14.96
N GLN A 30 -3.48 -33.96 16.08
CA GLN A 30 -2.99 -35.09 16.86
C GLN A 30 -3.06 -36.42 16.08
N GLN A 31 -4.14 -36.68 15.33
CA GLN A 31 -4.26 -37.90 14.52
C GLN A 31 -3.26 -37.91 13.36
N GLU A 32 -3.08 -36.79 12.65
CA GLU A 32 -2.08 -36.66 11.58
C GLU A 32 -0.65 -36.82 12.10
N ALA A 33 -0.33 -36.23 13.26
CA ALA A 33 1.00 -36.32 13.87
C ALA A 33 1.36 -37.75 14.35
N LEU A 34 0.40 -38.66 14.52
CA LEU A 34 0.70 -40.08 14.75
C LEU A 34 1.31 -40.74 13.50
N GLN A 35 0.90 -40.33 12.30
CA GLN A 35 1.37 -40.89 11.04
C GLN A 35 2.54 -40.10 10.42
N ASN A 36 2.60 -38.79 10.65
CA ASN A 36 3.60 -37.88 10.08
C ASN A 36 4.63 -37.42 11.13
N GLU A 37 5.89 -37.84 10.96
CA GLU A 37 7.01 -37.47 11.85
C GLU A 37 7.44 -36.01 11.71
N GLU A 38 7.39 -35.44 10.50
CA GLU A 38 7.76 -34.04 10.27
C GLU A 38 6.78 -33.09 10.98
N LEU A 39 5.48 -33.32 10.82
CA LEU A 39 4.42 -32.60 11.54
C LEU A 39 4.59 -32.72 13.06
N ARG A 40 4.96 -33.90 13.56
CA ARG A 40 5.22 -34.15 14.99
C ARG A 40 6.40 -33.35 15.52
N ASN A 41 7.41 -33.10 14.69
CA ASN A 41 8.54 -32.24 15.03
C ASN A 41 8.17 -30.75 14.96
N GLN A 42 7.44 -30.31 13.92
CA GLN A 42 6.92 -28.95 13.80
C GLN A 42 6.03 -28.55 14.99
N LEU A 43 5.12 -29.44 15.43
CA LEU A 43 4.28 -29.24 16.60
C LEU A 43 5.08 -29.15 17.92
N ARG A 44 6.24 -29.83 18.02
CA ARG A 44 7.13 -29.71 19.18
C ARG A 44 7.75 -28.31 19.24
N THR A 45 8.34 -27.84 18.14
CA THR A 45 8.94 -26.51 18.05
C THR A 45 7.92 -25.38 18.28
N LEU A 46 6.68 -25.54 17.82
CA LEU A 46 5.59 -24.62 18.14
C LEU A 46 5.27 -24.61 19.65
N GLY A 47 5.23 -25.78 20.30
CA GLY A 47 5.03 -25.88 21.74
C GLY A 47 6.16 -25.23 22.54
N GLU A 48 7.41 -25.46 22.14
CA GLU A 48 8.60 -24.85 22.74
C GLU A 48 8.57 -23.30 22.62
N ALA A 49 8.20 -22.78 21.46
CA ALA A 49 8.05 -21.33 21.23
C ALA A 49 6.91 -20.72 22.07
N LEU A 50 5.78 -21.41 22.22
CA LEU A 50 4.66 -20.94 23.05
C LEU A 50 5.01 -20.96 24.55
N VAL A 51 5.82 -21.92 25.00
CA VAL A 51 6.35 -21.93 26.39
C VAL A 51 7.34 -20.78 26.61
N ALA A 52 8.19 -20.46 25.63
CA ALA A 52 9.14 -19.34 25.71
C ALA A 52 8.45 -17.95 25.71
N LEU A 53 7.20 -17.86 25.23
CA LEU A 53 6.37 -16.65 25.29
C LEU A 53 5.58 -16.52 26.61
N ALA A 54 5.51 -17.57 27.43
CA ALA A 54 4.94 -17.47 28.76
C ALA A 54 5.96 -16.83 29.71
N PRO A 55 5.60 -15.79 30.49
CA PRO A 55 6.53 -15.20 31.46
C PRO A 55 6.92 -16.25 32.51
N GLU A 56 8.21 -16.33 32.85
CA GLU A 56 8.66 -17.26 33.87
C GLU A 56 7.90 -17.05 35.19
N PRO A 57 7.42 -18.13 35.84
CA PRO A 57 6.73 -18.01 37.11
C PRO A 57 7.70 -17.49 38.16
N ILE A 58 7.50 -16.23 38.58
CA ILE A 58 8.36 -15.53 39.56
C ILE A 58 8.60 -16.47 40.75
N PRO A 59 9.85 -16.90 41.02
CA PRO A 59 10.12 -17.86 42.07
C PRO A 59 9.72 -17.24 43.40
N ALA A 60 8.79 -17.89 44.10
CA ALA A 60 8.22 -17.39 45.34
C ALA A 60 9.34 -17.10 46.34
N GLN A 61 9.58 -15.81 46.62
CA GLN A 61 10.62 -15.39 47.53
C GLN A 61 10.40 -16.05 48.90
N PRO A 62 11.40 -16.78 49.45
CA PRO A 62 11.32 -17.28 50.81
C PRO A 62 11.07 -16.10 51.75
N ALA A 63 10.00 -16.18 52.55
CA ALA A 63 9.56 -15.08 53.41
C ALA A 63 10.73 -14.64 54.31
N ALA A 64 11.22 -13.41 54.09
CA ALA A 64 12.32 -12.87 54.86
C ALA A 64 11.94 -12.79 56.35
N PRO A 65 12.81 -13.23 57.29
CA PRO A 65 12.57 -13.04 58.71
C PRO A 65 12.49 -11.53 59.01
N PRO A 66 11.62 -11.10 59.95
CA PRO A 66 11.31 -9.69 60.14
C PRO A 66 12.56 -8.88 60.50
N GLU A 67 12.91 -7.95 59.62
CA GLU A 67 14.07 -7.08 59.76
C GLU A 67 13.88 -6.10 60.93
N LYS A 68 14.90 -5.97 61.78
CA LYS A 68 14.82 -5.09 62.95
C LYS A 68 14.99 -3.64 62.53
N ILE A 69 13.94 -2.84 62.73
CA ILE A 69 13.97 -1.38 62.58
C ILE A 69 15.12 -0.81 63.43
N PRO A 70 16.10 -0.11 62.83
CA PRO A 70 17.14 0.59 63.59
C PRO A 70 16.56 1.83 64.30
N GLU A 71 17.05 2.12 65.51
CA GLU A 71 16.74 3.40 66.16
C GLU A 71 17.34 4.59 65.39
N PRO A 72 16.62 5.73 65.29
CA PRO A 72 17.12 6.91 64.60
C PRO A 72 18.27 7.58 65.36
N ALA A 73 19.39 7.81 64.68
CA ALA A 73 20.50 8.57 65.25
C ALA A 73 20.13 10.06 65.49
N PRO A 74 20.69 10.71 66.53
CA PRO A 74 20.34 12.08 66.88
C PRO A 74 20.86 13.08 65.84
N ILE A 75 19.99 13.99 65.38
CA ILE A 75 20.34 15.07 64.45
C ILE A 75 20.98 16.22 65.23
N THR A 76 22.30 16.37 65.12
CA THR A 76 23.04 17.55 65.59
C THR A 76 23.60 18.33 64.40
N GLY A 77 22.98 19.47 64.09
CA GLY A 77 23.44 20.37 63.02
C GLY A 77 22.56 21.61 62.93
N VAL A 78 23.03 22.74 63.45
CA VAL A 78 22.37 24.05 63.32
C VAL A 78 22.99 24.78 62.12
N PRO A 79 22.20 25.19 61.10
CA PRO A 79 22.71 26.01 60.01
C PRO A 79 23.03 27.45 60.44
N ASP A 80 24.10 28.02 59.90
CA ASP A 80 24.57 29.37 60.25
C ASP A 80 23.65 30.50 59.75
N VAL A 81 23.59 31.59 60.53
CA VAL A 81 22.77 32.76 60.23
C VAL A 81 23.50 33.73 59.29
N VAL A 82 23.16 33.70 58.00
CA VAL A 82 23.58 34.73 57.03
C VAL A 82 22.73 35.99 57.22
N LYS A 83 23.39 37.16 57.29
CA LYS A 83 22.76 38.45 57.61
C LYS A 83 22.09 39.06 56.36
N PRO A 84 20.88 39.64 56.47
CA PRO A 84 20.25 40.38 55.38
C PRO A 84 20.87 41.78 55.23
N HIS A 85 20.98 42.26 54.00
CA HIS A 85 21.28 43.67 53.72
C HIS A 85 20.01 44.52 53.80
N THR A 86 20.11 45.67 54.45
CA THR A 86 19.02 46.63 54.61
C THR A 86 18.92 47.59 53.44
N ASN A 87 17.71 47.77 52.90
CA ASN A 87 17.23 49.03 52.34
C ASN A 87 15.79 49.19 52.81
N GLY A 88 15.38 50.39 53.21
CA GLY A 88 14.03 50.61 53.72
C GLY A 88 13.56 52.03 53.53
N TYR A 89 12.24 52.20 53.46
CA TYR A 89 11.51 53.38 53.90
C TYR A 89 10.06 52.98 54.20
N SER A 90 9.41 53.71 55.10
CA SER A 90 8.06 53.47 55.64
C SER A 90 7.20 54.75 55.44
N PRO A 91 5.99 54.97 56.03
CA PRO A 91 5.11 54.08 56.81
C PRO A 91 3.56 54.21 56.62
N THR A 92 2.80 53.11 56.77
CA THR A 92 1.47 53.02 57.48
C THR A 92 0.23 53.82 57.00
N PRO A 93 -0.99 53.67 57.60
CA PRO A 93 -1.59 52.55 58.37
C PRO A 93 -3.00 52.10 57.91
N SER A 94 -3.55 51.07 58.62
CA SER A 94 -4.98 50.71 58.85
C SER A 94 -5.50 49.47 58.06
N THR A 95 -6.37 48.57 58.56
CA THR A 95 -6.95 48.37 59.92
C THR A 95 -7.48 46.92 60.15
N SER A 96 -7.93 46.66 61.39
CA SER A 96 -8.81 45.59 61.95
C SER A 96 -10.01 45.11 61.09
N THR A 97 -10.70 43.98 61.36
CA THR A 97 -10.76 43.16 62.61
C THR A 97 -11.20 41.70 62.40
N ASN A 98 -10.64 40.79 63.22
CA ASN A 98 -11.14 39.52 63.80
C ASN A 98 -12.33 38.73 63.19
N GLY A 99 -12.09 37.42 63.01
CA GLY A 99 -13.10 36.35 63.07
C GLY A 99 -12.41 34.99 63.29
N THR A 100 -12.80 34.22 64.32
CA THR A 100 -12.03 33.05 64.81
C THR A 100 -12.82 31.75 64.92
N ALA A 101 -12.10 30.63 64.73
CA ALA A 101 -12.41 29.25 65.13
C ALA A 101 -13.46 28.46 64.32
N THR A 102 -13.41 27.12 64.20
CA THR A 102 -12.32 26.10 64.26
C THR A 102 -12.91 24.79 63.70
N GLY A 103 -12.21 24.05 62.82
CA GLY A 103 -12.71 22.75 62.32
C GLY A 103 -11.69 21.93 61.52
N LEU A 104 -11.17 20.85 62.10
CA LEU A 104 -10.06 20.01 61.61
C LEU A 104 -10.21 19.50 60.17
N ARG A 105 -9.18 19.73 59.31
CA ARG A 105 -8.65 18.72 58.36
C ARG A 105 -7.26 19.10 57.78
N GLU A 106 -6.32 19.49 58.66
CA GLU A 106 -4.93 19.78 58.28
C GLU A 106 -4.01 18.60 58.65
N ALA A 107 -3.58 17.81 57.67
CA ALA A 107 -2.61 16.74 57.86
C ALA A 107 -1.76 16.49 56.59
N LEU A 108 -0.45 16.66 56.72
CA LEU A 108 0.59 16.19 55.77
C LEU A 108 0.50 16.68 54.31
N ARG A 109 0.41 18.01 54.12
CA ARG A 109 0.94 18.65 52.90
C ARG A 109 2.47 18.62 52.88
N VAL A 110 3.06 17.50 52.46
CA VAL A 110 4.44 17.51 51.92
C VAL A 110 4.36 17.87 50.44
N LEU A 111 4.30 19.17 50.17
CA LEU A 111 4.49 19.68 48.82
C LEU A 111 5.93 19.39 48.38
N ARG A 112 6.12 18.38 47.53
CA ARG A 112 7.24 18.46 46.58
C ARG A 112 6.89 19.57 45.60
N PRO A 113 7.77 20.58 45.38
CA PRO A 113 7.68 21.40 44.19
C PRO A 113 7.66 20.48 42.98
N ILE A 114 6.76 20.73 42.01
CA ILE A 114 6.88 20.11 40.69
C ILE A 114 8.20 20.63 40.11
N ASP A 115 9.15 19.73 39.88
CA ASP A 115 10.49 20.12 39.47
C ASP A 115 10.50 20.54 37.99
N GLN A 116 10.24 21.83 37.79
CA GLN A 116 10.28 22.50 36.49
C GLN A 116 11.69 22.52 35.88
N THR A 117 12.72 22.07 36.62
CA THR A 117 14.07 21.82 36.08
C THR A 117 14.24 20.42 35.50
N SER A 118 13.15 19.65 35.32
CA SER A 118 13.10 18.46 34.47
C SER A 118 13.72 18.75 33.10
N SER A 119 15.00 18.43 32.97
CA SER A 119 15.75 18.70 31.75
C SER A 119 15.14 17.86 30.63
N TRP A 120 14.53 18.52 29.65
CA TRP A 120 14.06 17.90 28.41
C TRP A 120 15.26 17.43 27.59
N ARG A 121 15.93 16.37 28.06
CA ARG A 121 16.92 15.60 27.31
C ARG A 121 16.29 15.21 25.99
N THR A 122 17.10 15.12 24.93
CA THR A 122 16.63 14.65 23.64
C THR A 122 16.09 13.23 23.79
N VAL A 123 14.77 13.10 23.93
CA VAL A 123 14.09 11.81 23.93
C VAL A 123 14.19 11.31 22.50
N LEU A 124 15.03 10.29 22.30
CA LEU A 124 14.97 9.49 21.10
C LEU A 124 13.65 8.72 21.15
N VAL A 125 12.88 8.85 20.08
CA VAL A 125 11.59 8.16 19.88
C VAL A 125 11.79 7.30 18.64
N SER A 126 11.59 5.99 18.72
CA SER A 126 11.69 5.10 17.56
C SER A 126 10.33 4.85 16.92
N ASP A 127 10.32 4.18 15.76
CA ASP A 127 9.08 3.73 15.13
C ASP A 127 8.30 2.75 16.04
N ASP A 128 9.01 2.01 16.93
CA ASP A 128 8.42 1.11 17.92
C ASP A 128 7.64 1.82 19.04
N ASP A 129 7.91 3.12 19.28
CA ASP A 129 7.15 3.92 20.26
C ASP A 129 5.75 4.30 19.74
N LEU A 130 5.52 4.30 18.42
CA LEU A 130 4.31 4.86 17.80
C LEU A 130 3.00 4.17 18.26
N PRO A 131 2.90 2.83 18.37
CA PRO A 131 1.70 2.17 18.89
C PRO A 131 1.38 2.57 20.35
N LEU A 132 2.42 2.71 21.18
CA LEU A 132 2.30 3.07 22.58
C LEU A 132 1.94 4.55 22.75
N ILE A 133 2.46 5.44 21.88
CA ILE A 133 2.01 6.83 21.81
C ILE A 133 0.54 6.90 21.41
N ALA A 134 0.09 6.10 20.42
CA ALA A 134 -1.31 6.05 20.01
C ALA A 134 -2.23 5.59 21.17
N GLU A 135 -1.85 4.54 21.90
CA GLU A 135 -2.61 4.04 23.05
C GLU A 135 -2.72 5.08 24.18
N ARG A 136 -1.61 5.77 24.52
CA ARG A 136 -1.63 6.88 25.49
C ARG A 136 -2.49 8.05 25.02
N CYS A 137 -2.44 8.39 23.74
CA CYS A 137 -3.28 9.46 23.16
C CYS A 137 -4.78 9.09 23.20
N HIS A 138 -5.18 7.87 22.86
CA HIS A 138 -6.57 7.42 23.02
C HIS A 138 -7.04 7.51 24.48
N LEU A 139 -6.24 7.04 25.44
CA LEU A 139 -6.61 7.14 26.86
C LEU A 139 -6.64 8.59 27.38
N LYS A 140 -5.83 9.49 26.81
CA LYS A 140 -5.91 10.94 27.06
C LYS A 140 -7.15 11.59 26.45
N ALA A 141 -7.64 11.11 25.30
CA ALA A 141 -8.92 11.53 24.73
C ALA A 141 -10.10 11.10 25.62
N GLU A 142 -10.10 9.85 26.10
CA GLU A 142 -11.06 9.38 27.12
C GLU A 142 -10.95 10.23 28.40
N GLY A 143 -9.73 10.55 28.85
CA GLY A 143 -9.47 11.40 30.01
C GLY A 143 -10.04 12.81 29.88
N ALA A 144 -9.90 13.44 28.71
CA ALA A 144 -10.47 14.77 28.45
C ALA A 144 -12.01 14.76 28.46
N ARG A 145 -12.64 13.75 27.83
CA ARG A 145 -14.10 13.56 27.85
C ARG A 145 -14.64 13.29 29.26
N TRP A 146 -13.93 12.46 30.03
CA TRP A 146 -14.26 12.23 31.43
C TRP A 146 -14.10 13.51 32.27
N ALA A 147 -13.04 14.29 32.09
CA ALA A 147 -12.85 15.56 32.78
C ALA A 147 -14.00 16.54 32.49
N ALA A 148 -14.47 16.64 31.24
CA ALA A 148 -15.66 17.42 30.89
C ALA A 148 -16.91 16.94 31.65
N ARG A 149 -17.18 15.62 31.63
CA ARG A 149 -18.34 15.03 32.31
C ARG A 149 -18.27 15.20 33.82
N ARG A 150 -17.09 15.09 34.42
CA ARG A 150 -16.83 15.34 35.84
C ARG A 150 -17.13 16.78 36.23
N GLN A 151 -16.68 17.76 35.43
CA GLN A 151 -17.01 19.17 35.68
C GLN A 151 -18.51 19.44 35.53
N GLN A 152 -19.20 18.76 34.61
CA GLN A 152 -20.66 18.82 34.52
C GLN A 152 -21.33 18.25 35.78
N LEU A 153 -20.96 17.05 36.22
CA LEU A 153 -21.49 16.42 37.46
C LEU A 153 -21.29 17.34 38.69
N LEU A 154 -20.13 17.99 38.82
CA LEU A 154 -19.86 18.95 39.89
C LEU A 154 -20.72 20.22 39.79
N ARG A 155 -21.01 20.71 38.58
CA ARG A 155 -21.92 21.85 38.34
C ARG A 155 -23.39 21.47 38.60
N ASP A 156 -23.77 20.23 38.31
CA ASP A 156 -25.13 19.68 38.52
C ASP A 156 -25.39 19.30 40.01
N GLY A 157 -24.34 19.20 40.83
CA GLY A 157 -24.45 18.92 42.28
C GLY A 157 -24.39 17.44 42.66
N SER A 158 -23.87 16.57 41.79
CA SER A 158 -23.66 15.15 42.04
C SER A 158 -22.77 14.86 43.25
N ASP A 159 -23.00 13.71 43.90
CA ASP A 159 -22.16 13.23 44.99
C ASP A 159 -20.80 12.73 44.47
N TYR A 160 -19.72 13.23 45.07
CA TYR A 160 -18.37 12.92 44.60
C TYR A 160 -17.97 11.47 44.89
N ASP A 161 -18.25 10.97 46.09
CA ASP A 161 -17.75 9.66 46.56
C ASP A 161 -18.44 8.50 45.82
N SER A 162 -19.68 8.68 45.33
CA SER A 162 -20.45 7.66 44.62
C SER A 162 -20.53 7.81 43.10
N GLU A 163 -20.59 9.03 42.53
CA GLU A 163 -20.72 9.22 41.06
C GLU A 163 -19.39 9.56 40.37
N ILE A 164 -18.45 10.21 41.07
CA ILE A 164 -17.21 10.74 40.45
C ILE A 164 -16.00 9.88 40.79
N GLU A 165 -15.75 9.60 42.08
CA GLU A 165 -14.52 8.94 42.52
C GLU A 165 -14.31 7.53 41.92
N PRO A 166 -15.35 6.68 41.70
CA PRO A 166 -15.15 5.38 41.05
C PRO A 166 -14.59 5.50 39.62
N ASN A 167 -15.12 6.45 38.85
CA ASN A 167 -14.71 6.72 37.47
C ASN A 167 -13.31 7.36 37.40
N ASP A 168 -13.02 8.33 38.29
CA ASP A 168 -11.67 8.90 38.44
C ASP A 168 -10.64 7.81 38.81
N ARG A 169 -10.99 6.89 39.72
CA ARG A 169 -10.13 5.76 40.10
C ARG A 169 -9.90 4.79 38.94
N GLU A 170 -10.92 4.45 38.15
CA GLU A 170 -10.80 3.53 37.02
C GLU A 170 -9.88 4.09 35.93
N ILE A 171 -10.11 5.33 35.48
CA ILE A 171 -9.34 5.91 34.38
C ILE A 171 -7.88 6.20 34.78
N ILE A 172 -7.65 6.57 36.05
CA ILE A 172 -6.30 6.71 36.63
C ILE A 172 -5.63 5.33 36.80
N ALA A 173 -6.38 4.26 37.09
CA ALA A 173 -5.84 2.91 37.13
C ALA A 173 -5.41 2.43 35.74
N ARG A 174 -6.22 2.66 34.70
CA ARG A 174 -5.86 2.41 33.29
C ARG A 174 -4.60 3.18 32.90
N ALA A 175 -4.50 4.46 33.25
CA ALA A 175 -3.32 5.27 32.94
C ALA A 175 -2.04 4.73 33.61
N LYS A 176 -2.14 4.22 34.85
CA LYS A 176 -1.01 3.59 35.56
C LYS A 176 -0.54 2.27 34.96
N MET A 177 -1.32 1.62 34.09
CA MET A 177 -0.88 0.45 33.34
C MET A 177 0.02 0.81 32.15
N LEU A 178 -0.05 2.05 31.66
CA LEU A 178 0.73 2.53 30.51
C LEU A 178 1.96 3.33 30.97
N PRO A 179 3.18 2.99 30.54
CA PRO A 179 4.38 3.71 30.94
C PRO A 179 4.33 5.18 30.49
N GLU A 180 4.64 6.09 31.42
CA GLU A 180 4.64 7.55 31.21
C GLU A 180 3.28 8.19 30.86
N CYS A 181 2.15 7.47 31.02
CA CYS A 181 0.83 8.04 30.77
C CYS A 181 0.30 8.87 31.95
N PHE A 182 0.40 10.20 31.85
CA PHE A 182 -0.14 11.13 32.84
C PHE A 182 -1.37 11.88 32.31
N LEU A 183 -2.54 11.63 32.94
CA LEU A 183 -3.81 12.30 32.65
C LEU A 183 -3.89 13.65 33.40
N TRP A 184 -3.12 14.64 32.95
CA TRP A 184 -3.06 15.96 33.58
C TRP A 184 -4.41 16.69 33.59
N MET A 185 -5.25 16.47 32.57
CA MET A 185 -6.62 17.01 32.49
C MET A 185 -7.56 16.42 33.56
N CYS A 186 -7.26 15.21 34.06
CA CYS A 186 -7.98 14.59 35.17
C CYS A 186 -7.43 15.02 36.54
N HIS A 187 -6.32 15.75 36.63
CA HIS A 187 -5.76 16.17 37.91
C HIS A 187 -6.68 17.16 38.63
N ARG A 188 -6.77 17.06 39.97
CA ARG A 188 -7.63 17.94 40.79
C ARG A 188 -7.25 19.41 40.68
N ASP A 189 -5.95 19.68 40.73
CA ASP A 189 -5.37 21.02 40.56
C ASP A 189 -4.96 21.26 39.09
N GLY A 190 -5.51 20.51 38.15
CA GLY A 190 -5.36 20.74 36.71
C GLY A 190 -6.17 21.96 36.25
N PRO A 191 -5.81 22.57 35.11
CA PRO A 191 -6.59 23.69 34.59
C PRO A 191 -8.01 23.23 34.23
N THR A 192 -8.98 24.11 34.49
CA THR A 192 -10.39 23.89 34.18
C THR A 192 -10.88 25.09 33.38
N PRO A 193 -11.33 24.90 32.13
CA PRO A 193 -11.87 25.98 31.32
C PRO A 193 -13.27 26.40 31.79
N ASP A 194 -13.67 27.62 31.45
CA ASP A 194 -15.04 28.10 31.70
C ASP A 194 -16.03 27.36 30.79
N ASP A 195 -15.71 27.23 29.50
CA ASP A 195 -16.47 26.41 28.55
C ASP A 195 -15.97 24.95 28.56
N LEU A 196 -16.90 24.01 28.70
CA LEU A 196 -16.60 22.58 28.69
C LEU A 196 -16.43 22.02 27.25
N THR A 197 -16.74 22.78 26.19
CA THR A 197 -16.45 22.35 24.80
C THR A 197 -14.96 22.28 24.47
N GLU A 198 -14.13 23.03 25.21
CA GLU A 198 -12.66 22.98 25.08
C GLU A 198 -12.11 21.57 25.39
N TYR A 199 -12.71 20.84 26.35
CA TYR A 199 -12.34 19.46 26.63
C TYR A 199 -12.66 18.49 25.49
N GLU A 200 -13.75 18.69 24.73
CA GLU A 200 -14.06 17.84 23.56
C GLU A 200 -13.12 18.17 22.39
N THR A 201 -12.74 19.43 22.24
CA THR A 201 -11.69 19.85 21.29
C THR A 201 -10.34 19.22 21.63
N LEU A 202 -9.95 19.23 22.92
CA LEU A 202 -8.77 18.53 23.42
C LEU A 202 -8.84 17.02 23.18
N ALA A 203 -10.00 16.40 23.45
CA ALA A 203 -10.21 14.97 23.24
C ALA A 203 -10.07 14.59 21.76
N GLY A 204 -10.75 15.33 20.88
CA GLY A 204 -10.68 15.13 19.43
C GLY A 204 -9.28 15.34 18.86
N CYS A 205 -8.49 16.30 19.39
CA CYS A 205 -7.10 16.47 19.02
C CYS A 205 -6.20 15.31 19.50
N PHE A 206 -6.44 14.75 20.70
CA PHE A 206 -5.75 13.54 21.16
C PHE A 206 -6.12 12.32 20.31
N GLU A 207 -7.38 12.19 19.92
CA GLU A 207 -7.87 11.11 19.06
C GLU A 207 -7.27 11.21 17.64
N ALA A 208 -7.26 12.40 17.04
CA ALA A 208 -6.60 12.65 15.75
C ALA A 208 -5.10 12.33 15.79
N ALA A 209 -4.41 12.67 16.89
CA ALA A 209 -3.02 12.30 17.10
C ALA A 209 -2.84 10.78 17.20
N ALA A 210 -3.74 10.07 17.89
CA ALA A 210 -3.71 8.61 17.99
C ALA A 210 -3.92 7.92 16.65
N THR A 211 -4.94 8.32 15.87
CA THR A 211 -5.21 7.77 14.53
C THR A 211 -4.04 8.05 13.57
N ALA A 212 -3.43 9.24 13.63
CA ALA A 212 -2.25 9.54 12.84
C ALA A 212 -1.04 8.66 13.19
N MET A 213 -0.81 8.35 14.48
CA MET A 213 0.25 7.42 14.89
C MET A 213 -0.05 5.98 14.48
N HIS A 214 -1.32 5.55 14.53
CA HIS A 214 -1.73 4.24 14.03
C HIS A 214 -1.45 4.10 12.53
N LEU A 215 -1.86 5.09 11.72
CA LEU A 215 -1.60 5.10 10.28
C LEU A 215 -0.10 5.10 9.96
N LEU A 216 0.71 5.89 10.68
CA LEU A 216 2.17 5.90 10.47
C LEU A 216 2.80 4.56 10.81
N ASN A 217 2.46 3.93 11.94
CA ASN A 217 2.90 2.58 12.27
C ASN A 217 2.48 1.57 11.18
N THR A 218 1.23 1.61 10.72
CA THR A 218 0.73 0.78 9.61
C THR A 218 1.58 0.97 8.36
N VAL A 219 1.90 2.20 7.94
CA VAL A 219 2.78 2.44 6.78
C VAL A 219 4.20 1.93 7.02
N LEU A 220 4.79 2.19 8.19
CA LEU A 220 6.19 1.87 8.50
C LEU A 220 6.48 0.37 8.59
N THR A 221 5.50 -0.46 8.97
CA THR A 221 5.63 -1.93 8.96
C THR A 221 5.76 -2.55 7.56
N HIS A 222 5.60 -1.78 6.49
CA HIS A 222 5.79 -2.22 5.11
C HIS A 222 7.18 -1.91 4.57
N SER A 223 7.59 -2.68 3.55
CA SER A 223 8.83 -2.45 2.81
C SER A 223 8.85 -1.09 2.12
N ASP A 224 10.02 -0.48 1.91
CA ASP A 224 10.13 0.88 1.36
C ASP A 224 9.47 1.04 -0.03
N GLU A 225 9.47 -0.01 -0.86
CA GLU A 225 8.77 -0.05 -2.15
C GLU A 225 7.23 -0.01 -2.02
N GLU A 226 6.71 -0.28 -0.82
CA GLU A 226 5.29 -0.44 -0.50
C GLU A 226 4.78 0.62 0.49
N ARG A 227 5.62 1.61 0.87
CA ARG A 227 5.29 2.75 1.74
C ARG A 227 4.47 3.84 1.01
N TYR A 228 3.39 3.42 0.36
CA TYR A 228 2.42 4.32 -0.29
C TYR A 228 1.87 5.35 0.72
N GLY A 229 1.75 6.61 0.28
CA GLY A 229 1.17 7.68 1.10
C GLY A 229 2.02 8.15 2.30
N PHE A 230 3.25 7.65 2.50
CA PHE A 230 4.07 7.98 3.67
C PHE A 230 4.27 9.48 3.90
N ILE A 231 4.52 10.26 2.84
CA ILE A 231 4.66 11.73 2.93
C ILE A 231 3.34 12.37 3.37
N ASP A 232 2.21 11.94 2.81
CA ASP A 232 0.88 12.44 3.17
C ASP A 232 0.57 12.13 4.65
N SER A 233 0.93 10.93 5.14
CA SER A 233 0.79 10.54 6.54
C SER A 233 1.66 11.39 7.48
N LEU A 234 2.88 11.76 7.06
CA LEU A 234 3.74 12.69 7.81
C LEU A 234 3.15 14.10 7.87
N GLU A 235 2.52 14.60 6.79
CA GLU A 235 1.87 15.92 6.80
C GLU A 235 0.59 15.92 7.68
N LEU A 236 -0.24 14.86 7.64
CA LEU A 236 -1.41 14.74 8.52
C LEU A 236 -1.02 14.58 10.01
N ALA A 237 0.04 13.82 10.31
CA ALA A 237 0.56 13.70 11.67
C ALA A 237 1.15 15.02 12.19
N ALA A 238 1.80 15.79 11.32
CA ALA A 238 2.29 17.13 11.65
C ALA A 238 1.14 18.12 11.92
N GLU A 239 0.02 18.02 11.19
CA GLU A 239 -1.21 18.76 11.46
C GLU A 239 -1.78 18.37 12.84
N ALA A 240 -1.94 17.07 13.10
CA ALA A 240 -2.51 16.54 14.35
C ALA A 240 -1.72 16.95 15.60
N GLN A 241 -0.39 16.82 15.62
CA GLN A 241 0.41 17.25 16.77
C GLN A 241 0.39 18.76 17.00
N SER A 242 0.18 19.56 15.93
CA SER A 242 0.12 21.02 16.05
C SER A 242 -1.24 21.48 16.55
N ALA A 243 -2.32 20.84 16.09
CA ALA A 243 -3.68 21.04 16.61
C ALA A 243 -3.74 20.69 18.11
N LEU A 244 -3.22 19.52 18.48
CA LEU A 244 -3.10 19.09 19.88
C LEU A 244 -2.26 20.06 20.73
N ARG A 245 -1.14 20.56 20.20
CA ARG A 245 -0.30 21.57 20.88
C ARG A 245 -1.06 22.87 21.17
N ILE A 246 -1.97 23.29 20.29
CA ILE A 246 -2.80 24.48 20.51
C ILE A 246 -3.90 24.16 21.53
N ALA A 247 -4.64 23.05 21.37
CA ALA A 247 -5.67 22.64 22.34
C ALA A 247 -5.12 22.48 23.77
N ILE A 248 -3.88 21.98 23.95
CA ILE A 248 -3.21 21.93 25.27
C ILE A 248 -2.97 23.34 25.84
N ALA A 249 -2.56 24.29 24.99
CA ALA A 249 -2.20 25.65 25.41
C ALA A 249 -3.43 26.52 25.71
N ASP A 250 -4.50 26.37 24.92
CA ASP A 250 -5.78 27.04 25.13
C ASP A 250 -6.41 26.60 26.46
N MET A 251 -6.36 25.29 26.74
CA MET A 251 -6.68 24.67 28.03
C MET A 251 -5.77 25.08 29.20
N GLY A 252 -4.87 26.05 29.04
CA GLY A 252 -3.93 26.50 30.08
C GLY A 252 -2.87 25.47 30.50
N GLY A 253 -2.70 24.40 29.71
CA GLY A 253 -1.65 23.39 29.90
C GLY A 253 -0.29 23.86 29.39
N ASN A 254 0.79 23.35 29.99
CA ASN A 254 2.16 23.71 29.59
C ASN A 254 2.64 22.92 28.36
N THR A 255 2.76 21.60 28.52
CA THR A 255 3.26 20.66 27.51
C THR A 255 2.71 19.27 27.82
N ASP A 256 2.28 18.52 26.81
CA ASP A 256 2.00 17.08 26.95
C ASP A 256 3.20 16.23 26.47
N SER A 257 3.49 15.14 27.18
CA SER A 257 4.61 14.25 26.90
C SER A 257 4.51 13.57 25.52
N ASP A 258 3.32 13.18 25.10
CA ASP A 258 3.12 12.46 23.83
C ASP A 258 3.08 13.43 22.65
N GLN A 259 2.44 14.60 22.79
CA GLN A 259 2.52 15.66 21.78
C GLN A 259 3.98 16.02 21.45
N TYR A 260 4.83 16.15 22.48
CA TYR A 260 6.25 16.46 22.29
C TYR A 260 7.03 15.29 21.67
N LYS A 261 6.73 14.03 22.04
CA LYS A 261 7.32 12.84 21.41
C LYS A 261 7.00 12.78 19.91
N ILE A 262 5.75 12.99 19.52
CA ILE A 262 5.32 13.01 18.10
C ILE A 262 6.08 14.09 17.33
N PHE A 263 6.20 15.30 17.89
CA PHE A 263 6.96 16.39 17.26
C PHE A 263 8.45 16.05 17.06
N GLN A 264 9.11 15.42 18.05
CA GLN A 264 10.52 15.02 17.89
C GLN A 264 10.69 13.86 16.90
N TRP A 265 9.80 12.86 16.92
CA TRP A 265 9.81 11.77 15.94
C TRP A 265 9.65 12.30 14.51
N LEU A 266 8.62 13.10 14.22
CA LEU A 266 8.40 13.70 12.89
C LEU A 266 9.61 14.51 12.41
N LYS A 267 10.26 15.24 13.32
CA LYS A 267 11.47 16.02 13.03
C LYS A 267 12.69 15.14 12.77
N GLN A 268 12.84 14.03 13.49
CA GLN A 268 13.92 13.06 13.29
C GLN A 268 13.72 12.31 11.97
N THR A 269 12.56 11.67 11.78
CA THR A 269 12.21 10.93 10.56
C THR A 269 12.28 11.81 9.31
N GLY A 270 11.81 13.06 9.37
CA GLY A 270 11.96 14.03 8.27
C GLY A 270 13.42 14.37 7.93
N ALA A 271 14.31 14.41 8.94
CA ALA A 271 15.74 14.65 8.72
C ALA A 271 16.47 13.42 8.17
N GLU A 272 16.16 12.22 8.70
CA GLU A 272 16.77 10.95 8.28
C GLU A 272 16.35 10.54 6.86
N GLN A 273 15.05 10.65 6.54
CA GLN A 273 14.49 10.34 5.23
C GLN A 273 14.62 11.50 4.21
N GLN A 274 15.20 12.65 4.63
CA GLN A 274 15.32 13.88 3.84
C GLN A 274 13.98 14.46 3.33
N ILE A 275 12.89 14.21 4.06
CA ILE A 275 11.53 14.67 3.75
C ILE A 275 11.25 16.01 4.43
N LEU A 276 11.03 17.06 3.62
CA LEU A 276 10.58 18.36 4.13
C LEU A 276 9.06 18.37 4.35
N ILE A 277 8.64 18.10 5.60
CA ILE A 277 7.27 18.37 6.06
C ILE A 277 7.03 19.89 5.98
N ARG A 278 6.06 20.31 5.15
CA ARG A 278 5.94 21.72 4.71
C ARG A 278 5.23 22.63 5.71
N ARG A 279 4.31 22.06 6.49
CA ARG A 279 3.34 22.75 7.35
C ARG A 279 3.48 22.28 8.80
N HIS A 280 2.94 23.06 9.73
CA HIS A 280 2.59 22.64 11.10
C HIS A 280 3.73 22.21 12.05
N MET A 281 4.96 22.03 11.55
CA MET A 281 6.20 21.80 12.30
C MET A 281 6.85 23.08 12.85
N ARG A 282 6.14 24.22 12.85
CA ARG A 282 6.64 25.51 13.36
C ARG A 282 5.67 26.16 14.35
N LYS A 283 6.19 27.01 15.24
CA LYS A 283 5.38 27.72 16.25
C LYS A 283 4.44 28.76 15.62
N ASP A 284 4.88 29.38 14.53
CA ASP A 284 4.21 30.42 13.74
C ASP A 284 3.27 29.84 12.65
N ASP A 285 3.21 28.52 12.49
CA ASP A 285 2.29 27.83 11.56
C ASP A 285 1.39 26.81 12.29
N PRO A 286 0.55 27.24 13.26
CA PRO A 286 -0.35 26.34 13.97
C PRO A 286 -1.37 25.68 13.04
N ALA A 287 -1.82 24.47 13.41
CA ALA A 287 -3.07 23.92 12.89
C ALA A 287 -4.24 24.40 13.77
N ASP A 288 -5.44 24.45 13.19
CA ASP A 288 -6.67 24.83 13.89
C ASP A 288 -7.20 23.63 14.69
N PRO A 289 -7.28 23.70 16.04
CA PRO A 289 -7.74 22.58 16.85
C PRO A 289 -9.22 22.24 16.60
N SER A 290 -10.04 23.18 16.12
CA SER A 290 -11.46 22.93 15.85
C SER A 290 -11.71 21.99 14.66
N GLN A 291 -10.72 21.78 13.80
CA GLN A 291 -10.82 20.94 12.60
C GLN A 291 -10.52 19.45 12.86
N TRP A 292 -10.37 19.02 14.12
CA TRP A 292 -9.97 17.66 14.50
C TRP A 292 -10.82 16.56 13.85
N ALA A 293 -12.13 16.77 13.68
CA ALA A 293 -13.02 15.79 13.07
C ALA A 293 -12.71 15.58 11.58
N SER A 294 -12.56 16.67 10.82
CA SER A 294 -12.19 16.60 9.39
C SER A 294 -10.76 16.09 9.19
N LEU A 295 -9.88 16.31 10.16
CA LEU A 295 -8.55 15.70 10.17
C LEU A 295 -8.61 14.18 10.34
N ILE A 296 -9.45 13.65 11.25
CA ILE A 296 -9.68 12.20 11.39
C ILE A 296 -10.28 11.61 10.11
N GLU A 297 -11.27 12.28 9.49
CA GLU A 297 -11.83 11.86 8.20
C GLU A 297 -10.73 11.75 7.12
N ARG A 298 -9.88 12.78 6.97
CA ARG A 298 -8.75 12.80 6.02
C ARG A 298 -7.69 11.72 6.29
N ILE A 299 -7.49 11.33 7.56
CA ILE A 299 -6.59 10.24 7.94
C ILE A 299 -7.18 8.89 7.50
N HIS A 300 -8.46 8.63 7.76
CA HIS A 300 -9.12 7.40 7.28
C HIS A 300 -9.21 7.35 5.74
N GLU A 301 -9.52 8.47 5.07
CA GLU A 301 -9.48 8.56 3.60
C GLU A 301 -8.08 8.25 3.03
N LEU A 302 -7.00 8.57 3.75
CA LEU A 302 -5.64 8.19 3.35
C LEU A 302 -5.38 6.71 3.59
N GLU A 303 -5.81 6.16 4.72
CA GLU A 303 -5.69 4.73 5.04
C GLU A 303 -6.41 3.84 4.02
N GLU A 304 -7.67 4.16 3.68
CA GLU A 304 -8.43 3.43 2.65
C GLU A 304 -7.77 3.49 1.27
N ARG A 305 -7.17 4.63 0.90
CA ARG A 305 -6.42 4.78 -0.36
C ARG A 305 -5.13 3.96 -0.35
N ILE A 306 -4.40 3.94 0.76
CA ILE A 306 -3.18 3.14 0.93
C ILE A 306 -3.52 1.66 0.83
N GLU A 307 -4.57 1.18 1.52
CA GLU A 307 -4.97 -0.22 1.46
C GLU A 307 -5.49 -0.62 0.07
N SER A 308 -6.28 0.24 -0.57
CA SER A 308 -6.75 0.02 -1.94
C SER A 308 -5.60 -0.10 -2.95
N ASN A 309 -4.54 0.70 -2.78
CA ASN A 309 -3.34 0.64 -3.61
C ASN A 309 -2.50 -0.61 -3.30
N ARG A 310 -2.30 -0.96 -2.01
CA ARG A 310 -1.59 -2.16 -1.56
C ARG A 310 -2.28 -3.44 -2.07
N GLY A 311 -3.61 -3.52 -1.93
CA GLY A 311 -4.43 -4.63 -2.42
C GLY A 311 -4.42 -4.76 -3.95
N ARG A 312 -4.37 -3.64 -4.67
CA ARG A 312 -4.20 -3.61 -6.14
C ARG A 312 -2.81 -4.08 -6.57
N ALA A 313 -1.73 -3.54 -5.98
CA ALA A 313 -0.36 -3.95 -6.28
C ALA A 313 -0.13 -5.44 -6.00
N LYS A 314 -0.70 -5.96 -4.89
CA LYS A 314 -0.66 -7.39 -4.54
C LYS A 314 -1.39 -8.28 -5.57
N ARG A 315 -2.57 -7.86 -6.05
CA ARG A 315 -3.30 -8.55 -7.13
C ARG A 315 -2.51 -8.53 -8.43
N GLN A 316 -2.03 -7.35 -8.86
CA GLN A 316 -1.19 -7.21 -10.05
C GLN A 316 0.06 -8.11 -10.00
N ARG A 317 0.82 -8.09 -8.88
CA ARG A 317 2.02 -8.93 -8.68
C ARG A 317 1.68 -10.43 -8.76
N SER A 318 0.53 -10.86 -8.24
CA SER A 318 0.03 -12.23 -8.36
C SER A 318 -0.32 -12.59 -9.82
N THR A 319 -1.05 -11.73 -10.52
CA THR A 319 -1.54 -12.00 -11.87
C THR A 319 -0.41 -11.96 -12.91
N PHE A 320 0.61 -11.11 -12.74
CA PHE A 320 1.87 -11.21 -13.48
C PHE A 320 2.56 -12.56 -13.30
N ASN A 321 2.58 -13.13 -12.09
CA ASN A 321 3.21 -14.44 -11.83
C ASN A 321 2.39 -15.60 -12.42
N LYS A 322 1.05 -15.51 -12.39
CA LYS A 322 0.11 -16.42 -13.09
C LYS A 322 0.34 -16.41 -14.61
N ILE A 323 0.49 -15.24 -15.23
CA ILE A 323 0.82 -15.10 -16.66
C ILE A 323 2.18 -15.75 -16.96
N ARG A 324 3.23 -15.41 -16.19
CA ARG A 324 4.58 -16.00 -16.33
C ARG A 324 4.56 -17.53 -16.27
N TYR A 325 3.74 -18.11 -15.39
CA TYR A 325 3.57 -19.55 -15.26
C TYR A 325 2.95 -20.18 -16.51
N HIS A 326 1.82 -19.67 -17.01
CA HIS A 326 1.18 -20.23 -18.21
C HIS A 326 2.01 -20.00 -19.49
N LEU A 327 2.68 -18.84 -19.62
CA LEU A 327 3.64 -18.59 -20.71
C LEU A 327 4.78 -19.62 -20.71
N LYS A 328 5.32 -19.97 -19.55
CA LYS A 328 6.33 -21.04 -19.43
C LYS A 328 5.78 -22.41 -19.81
N LEU A 329 4.52 -22.73 -19.48
CA LEU A 329 3.90 -23.99 -19.90
C LEU A 329 3.71 -24.08 -21.42
N ILE A 330 3.36 -22.96 -22.07
CA ILE A 330 3.24 -22.86 -23.53
C ILE A 330 4.61 -23.08 -24.18
N ASP A 331 5.63 -22.32 -23.76
CA ASP A 331 6.99 -22.39 -24.32
C ASP A 331 7.64 -23.78 -24.16
N GLN A 332 7.43 -24.44 -23.01
CA GLN A 332 7.90 -25.81 -22.76
C GLN A 332 7.18 -26.88 -23.59
N ASN A 333 6.06 -26.57 -24.26
CA ASN A 333 5.21 -27.52 -24.97
C ASN A 333 4.77 -27.01 -26.36
N ARG A 334 5.65 -26.23 -27.02
CA ARG A 334 5.48 -25.73 -28.39
C ARG A 334 4.97 -26.82 -29.34
N GLY A 335 3.93 -26.50 -30.12
CA GLY A 335 3.28 -27.42 -31.06
C GLY A 335 2.13 -28.29 -30.51
N GLN A 336 1.83 -28.23 -29.21
CA GLN A 336 0.62 -28.84 -28.63
C GLN A 336 -0.54 -27.84 -28.57
N GLU A 337 -1.79 -28.32 -28.59
CA GLU A 337 -2.96 -27.46 -28.39
C GLU A 337 -3.02 -26.97 -26.93
N ARG A 338 -2.67 -25.69 -26.72
CA ARG A 338 -2.56 -25.05 -25.40
C ARG A 338 -3.67 -24.04 -25.11
N ARG A 339 -4.89 -24.31 -25.63
CA ARG A 339 -6.06 -23.40 -25.55
C ARG A 339 -6.36 -22.90 -24.13
N TYR A 340 -6.24 -23.77 -23.12
CA TYR A 340 -6.45 -23.41 -21.70
C TYR A 340 -5.38 -22.47 -21.16
N ASP A 341 -4.09 -22.78 -21.37
CA ASP A 341 -2.97 -21.95 -20.91
C ASP A 341 -3.03 -20.56 -21.56
N TRP A 342 -3.33 -20.52 -22.86
CA TRP A 342 -3.56 -19.26 -23.58
C TRP A 342 -4.73 -18.46 -23.03
N GLN A 343 -5.88 -19.08 -22.76
CA GLN A 343 -7.00 -18.39 -22.11
C GLN A 343 -6.57 -17.77 -20.78
N LYS A 344 -5.77 -18.47 -19.95
CA LYS A 344 -5.31 -17.92 -18.65
C LYS A 344 -4.28 -16.80 -18.78
N VAL A 345 -3.54 -16.73 -19.89
CA VAL A 345 -2.73 -15.57 -20.26
C VAL A 345 -3.62 -14.38 -20.66
N LEU A 346 -4.58 -14.60 -21.56
CA LEU A 346 -5.53 -13.57 -22.03
C LEU A 346 -6.37 -12.99 -20.88
N ASP A 347 -6.97 -13.86 -20.05
CA ASP A 347 -7.71 -13.50 -18.83
C ASP A 347 -6.87 -12.59 -17.92
N GLY A 348 -5.59 -12.95 -17.71
CA GLY A 348 -4.68 -12.23 -16.81
C GLY A 348 -4.23 -10.87 -17.35
N ILE A 349 -4.06 -10.73 -18.67
CA ILE A 349 -3.72 -9.45 -19.29
C ILE A 349 -4.91 -8.47 -19.19
N ASP A 350 -6.12 -8.95 -19.45
CA ASP A 350 -7.34 -8.15 -19.29
C ASP A 350 -7.54 -7.72 -17.82
N GLU A 351 -7.36 -8.67 -16.89
CA GLU A 351 -7.36 -8.42 -15.44
C GLU A 351 -6.36 -7.32 -15.04
N LEU A 352 -5.10 -7.38 -15.51
CA LEU A 352 -4.08 -6.38 -15.19
C LEU A 352 -4.39 -4.98 -15.73
N VAL A 353 -4.91 -4.87 -16.96
CA VAL A 353 -5.25 -3.58 -17.56
C VAL A 353 -6.50 -2.97 -16.91
N ASN A 354 -7.49 -3.79 -16.55
CA ASN A 354 -8.64 -3.34 -15.76
C ASN A 354 -8.22 -2.88 -14.34
N ASP A 355 -7.21 -3.52 -13.73
CA ASP A 355 -6.56 -3.05 -12.49
C ASP A 355 -5.62 -1.84 -12.70
N GLY A 356 -5.60 -1.24 -13.89
CA GLY A 356 -4.93 0.04 -14.17
C GLY A 356 -3.47 -0.05 -14.62
N ILE A 357 -2.96 -1.23 -15.00
CA ILE A 357 -1.69 -1.32 -15.73
C ILE A 357 -1.91 -0.75 -17.14
N PRO A 358 -1.11 0.23 -17.61
CA PRO A 358 -1.29 0.77 -18.96
C PRO A 358 -0.97 -0.29 -20.02
N PRO A 359 -1.67 -0.36 -21.17
CA PRO A 359 -1.40 -1.34 -22.21
C PRO A 359 0.03 -1.32 -22.78
N SER A 360 0.70 -0.16 -22.68
CA SER A 360 2.10 0.05 -23.06
C SER A 360 3.11 -0.28 -21.94
N ASN A 361 2.67 -0.89 -20.83
CA ASN A 361 3.54 -1.29 -19.72
C ASN A 361 4.67 -2.20 -20.20
N ARG A 362 5.89 -1.90 -19.72
CA ARG A 362 7.10 -2.60 -20.11
C ARG A 362 7.05 -4.09 -19.76
N ASP A 363 6.60 -4.45 -18.57
CA ASP A 363 6.63 -5.85 -18.11
C ASP A 363 5.65 -6.73 -18.89
N LEU A 364 4.44 -6.25 -19.18
CA LEU A 364 3.49 -6.91 -20.09
C LEU A 364 4.09 -7.11 -21.48
N ARG A 365 4.68 -6.05 -22.05
CA ARG A 365 5.26 -6.07 -23.38
C ARG A 365 6.46 -7.01 -23.47
N ASP A 366 7.40 -6.91 -22.53
CA ASP A 366 8.63 -7.70 -22.49
C ASP A 366 8.31 -9.19 -22.17
N LEU A 367 7.18 -9.50 -21.50
CA LEU A 367 6.66 -10.88 -21.35
C LEU A 367 6.02 -11.45 -22.62
N LEU A 368 5.36 -10.63 -23.43
CA LEU A 368 4.64 -11.09 -24.63
C LEU A 368 5.51 -11.10 -25.90
N LEU A 369 6.63 -10.38 -25.89
CA LEU A 369 7.55 -10.20 -27.02
C LEU A 369 7.99 -11.52 -27.68
N SER A 370 8.19 -12.58 -26.90
CA SER A 370 8.66 -13.89 -27.38
C SER A 370 7.56 -14.85 -27.85
N VAL A 371 6.27 -14.50 -27.64
CA VAL A 371 5.14 -15.43 -27.85
C VAL A 371 3.94 -14.82 -28.61
N ALA A 372 3.94 -13.52 -28.89
CA ALA A 372 2.76 -12.84 -29.46
C ALA A 372 2.32 -13.41 -30.83
N GLU A 373 3.28 -13.92 -31.61
CA GLU A 373 3.04 -14.55 -32.92
C GLU A 373 2.51 -16.00 -32.79
N GLU A 374 2.52 -16.58 -31.58
CA GLU A 374 2.05 -17.95 -31.25
C GLU A 374 0.63 -17.99 -30.63
N ILE A 375 0.02 -16.84 -30.32
CA ILE A 375 -1.35 -16.73 -29.80
C ILE A 375 -2.35 -17.27 -30.85
N PRO A 376 -3.18 -18.29 -30.53
CA PRO A 376 -4.14 -18.87 -31.47
C PRO A 376 -5.24 -17.90 -31.91
N GLU A 377 -5.57 -17.91 -33.20
CA GLU A 377 -6.68 -17.13 -33.79
C GLU A 377 -8.07 -17.61 -33.35
N THR A 378 -8.19 -18.85 -32.87
CA THR A 378 -9.47 -19.45 -32.48
C THR A 378 -9.93 -19.04 -31.07
N LEU A 379 -9.32 -17.98 -30.52
CA LEU A 379 -9.61 -17.37 -29.23
C LEU A 379 -10.08 -15.93 -29.45
N ASP A 380 -11.26 -15.59 -28.94
CA ASP A 380 -11.73 -14.21 -28.90
C ASP A 380 -10.82 -13.38 -27.96
N LEU A 381 -10.26 -12.29 -28.49
CA LEU A 381 -9.35 -11.43 -27.72
C LEU A 381 -10.15 -10.40 -26.91
N PRO A 382 -9.96 -10.30 -25.58
CA PRO A 382 -10.52 -9.19 -24.81
C PRO A 382 -9.94 -7.86 -25.29
N LYS A 383 -10.77 -6.81 -25.30
CA LYS A 383 -10.41 -5.46 -25.81
C LYS A 383 -9.10 -4.91 -25.22
N ASN A 384 -8.81 -5.18 -23.95
CA ASN A 384 -7.56 -4.73 -23.34
C ASN A 384 -6.33 -5.48 -23.88
N VAL A 385 -6.49 -6.76 -24.26
CA VAL A 385 -5.42 -7.52 -24.93
C VAL A 385 -5.17 -6.98 -26.34
N GLU A 386 -6.22 -6.59 -27.09
CA GLU A 386 -6.05 -5.91 -28.38
C GLU A 386 -5.21 -4.63 -28.25
N LEU A 387 -5.44 -3.84 -27.18
CA LEU A 387 -4.66 -2.65 -26.88
C LEU A 387 -3.19 -2.97 -26.53
N VAL A 388 -2.94 -4.01 -25.73
CA VAL A 388 -1.58 -4.45 -25.38
C VAL A 388 -0.81 -4.95 -26.60
N LEU A 389 -1.45 -5.74 -27.47
CA LEU A 389 -0.84 -6.23 -28.71
C LEU A 389 -0.54 -5.07 -29.68
N ARG A 390 -1.45 -4.09 -29.79
CA ARG A 390 -1.23 -2.87 -30.58
C ARG A 390 -0.01 -2.07 -30.09
N GLU A 391 0.15 -1.88 -28.79
CA GLU A 391 1.31 -1.16 -28.23
C GLU A 391 2.60 -1.96 -28.38
N LEU A 392 2.55 -3.29 -28.28
CA LEU A 392 3.68 -4.19 -28.60
C LEU A 392 4.10 -4.09 -30.07
N GLU A 393 3.14 -4.03 -31.00
CA GLU A 393 3.41 -3.83 -32.44
C GLU A 393 3.96 -2.44 -32.76
N GLN A 394 3.43 -1.40 -32.11
CA GLN A 394 3.94 -0.04 -32.24
C GLN A 394 5.38 0.07 -31.72
N PHE A 395 5.69 -0.60 -30.60
CA PHE A 395 7.07 -0.72 -30.10
C PHE A 395 7.97 -1.45 -31.11
N LEU A 396 7.55 -2.62 -31.62
CA LEU A 396 8.30 -3.40 -32.61
C LEU A 396 8.57 -2.62 -33.91
N ALA A 397 7.60 -1.83 -34.39
CA ALA A 397 7.77 -0.96 -35.57
C ALA A 397 8.68 0.25 -35.30
N SER A 398 8.71 0.76 -34.06
CA SER A 398 9.56 1.88 -33.64
C SER A 398 11.01 1.49 -33.32
N ARG A 399 11.30 0.18 -33.21
CA ARG A 399 12.60 -0.32 -32.79
C ARG A 399 13.66 0.02 -33.85
N PRO A 400 14.72 0.80 -33.53
CA PRO A 400 15.71 1.20 -34.52
C PRO A 400 16.47 -0.02 -35.05
N VAL A 401 16.98 0.09 -36.29
CA VAL A 401 17.73 -0.98 -36.98
C VAL A 401 19.16 -1.09 -36.40
N MET A 402 19.24 -1.48 -35.13
CA MET A 402 20.42 -2.16 -34.61
C MET A 402 20.38 -3.61 -35.10
N GLN A 403 21.47 -4.06 -35.72
CA GLN A 403 21.68 -5.47 -36.03
C GLN A 403 21.94 -6.23 -34.73
N GLU A 404 20.89 -6.69 -34.07
CA GLU A 404 21.03 -7.80 -33.12
C GLU A 404 21.43 -9.04 -33.92
N GLU A 405 22.53 -9.69 -33.52
CA GLU A 405 23.04 -10.93 -34.16
C GLU A 405 22.18 -12.15 -33.79
N THR A 406 20.86 -12.05 -33.99
CA THR A 406 19.96 -13.20 -33.93
C THR A 406 20.36 -14.16 -35.05
N ALA A 407 20.82 -15.36 -34.67
CA ALA A 407 21.27 -16.38 -35.61
C ALA A 407 20.23 -16.59 -36.73
N THR A 408 20.69 -16.47 -37.98
CA THR A 408 19.82 -16.49 -39.16
C THR A 408 18.93 -17.74 -39.13
N PRO A 409 17.59 -17.59 -39.05
CA PRO A 409 16.71 -18.73 -38.90
C PRO A 409 16.86 -19.65 -40.10
N VAL A 410 17.00 -20.95 -39.85
CA VAL A 410 17.13 -21.95 -40.93
C VAL A 410 15.87 -21.89 -41.78
N LEU A 411 16.05 -21.53 -43.05
CA LEU A 411 14.97 -21.38 -44.01
C LEU A 411 14.41 -22.77 -44.36
N THR A 412 13.10 -22.95 -44.22
CA THR A 412 12.44 -24.23 -44.52
C THR A 412 12.37 -24.51 -46.03
N GLU A 413 12.05 -25.75 -46.39
CA GLU A 413 11.75 -26.14 -47.78
C GLU A 413 10.62 -25.28 -48.38
N ASP A 414 9.62 -24.89 -47.55
CA ASP A 414 8.58 -23.96 -47.96
C ASP A 414 9.13 -22.59 -48.39
N VAL A 415 10.17 -22.05 -47.73
CA VAL A 415 10.79 -20.77 -48.12
C VAL A 415 11.45 -20.90 -49.48
N GLN A 416 12.18 -21.99 -49.72
CA GLN A 416 12.83 -22.24 -51.01
C GLN A 416 11.77 -22.33 -52.12
N ARG A 417 10.68 -23.06 -51.87
CA ARG A 417 9.55 -23.19 -52.81
C ARG A 417 8.79 -21.88 -53.01
N ALA A 418 8.58 -21.09 -51.97
CA ALA A 418 7.97 -19.75 -52.07
C ALA A 418 8.86 -18.79 -52.89
N ALA A 419 10.18 -18.86 -52.72
CA ALA A 419 11.14 -18.09 -53.52
C ALA A 419 11.12 -18.51 -54.99
N GLU A 420 11.09 -19.81 -55.32
CA GLU A 420 10.95 -20.28 -56.71
C GLU A 420 9.67 -19.76 -57.39
N LEU A 421 8.57 -19.65 -56.65
CA LEU A 421 7.28 -19.17 -57.15
C LEU A 421 7.16 -17.64 -57.26
N LEU A 422 8.00 -16.88 -56.53
CA LEU A 422 7.89 -15.42 -56.40
C LEU A 422 9.14 -14.64 -56.86
N ARG A 423 10.24 -15.32 -57.22
CA ARG A 423 11.48 -14.73 -57.71
C ARG A 423 11.24 -13.65 -58.78
N GLY A 424 11.78 -12.46 -58.54
CA GLY A 424 11.67 -11.31 -59.45
C GLY A 424 10.26 -10.73 -59.60
N ARG A 425 9.29 -11.13 -58.78
CA ARG A 425 7.91 -10.59 -58.77
C ARG A 425 7.72 -9.57 -57.66
N THR A 426 6.70 -8.73 -57.78
CA THR A 426 6.22 -7.87 -56.69
C THR A 426 5.15 -8.62 -55.88
N VAL A 427 5.16 -8.43 -54.56
CA VAL A 427 4.12 -8.93 -53.64
C VAL A 427 3.52 -7.74 -52.90
N VAL A 428 2.21 -7.73 -52.70
CA VAL A 428 1.51 -6.72 -51.87
C VAL A 428 1.17 -7.34 -50.53
N LEU A 429 1.55 -6.70 -49.41
CA LEU A 429 1.15 -7.08 -48.06
C LEU A 429 0.20 -6.00 -47.52
N ILE A 430 -1.05 -6.36 -47.25
CA ILE A 430 -2.11 -5.47 -46.75
C ILE A 430 -2.35 -5.76 -45.27
N GLY A 431 -2.27 -4.72 -44.43
CA GLY A 431 -2.60 -4.78 -43.01
C GLY A 431 -1.40 -4.75 -42.06
N GLY A 432 -1.70 -4.67 -40.76
CA GLY A 432 -0.72 -4.47 -39.71
C GLY A 432 0.01 -3.11 -39.79
N ILE A 433 1.16 -3.03 -39.12
CA ILE A 433 2.11 -1.91 -39.15
C ILE A 433 3.39 -2.40 -39.83
N LYS A 434 3.97 -1.60 -40.72
CA LYS A 434 5.16 -1.98 -41.51
C LYS A 434 6.38 -2.12 -40.60
N ARG A 435 6.92 -3.33 -40.51
CA ARG A 435 8.17 -3.62 -39.79
C ARG A 435 9.34 -3.67 -40.80
N PRO A 436 10.31 -2.72 -40.80
CA PRO A 436 11.36 -2.67 -41.82
C PRO A 436 12.17 -3.96 -41.95
N LEU A 437 12.67 -4.50 -40.82
CA LEU A 437 13.42 -5.76 -40.78
C LEU A 437 12.64 -6.96 -41.35
N ALA A 438 11.33 -7.04 -41.11
CA ALA A 438 10.51 -8.12 -41.68
C ALA A 438 10.27 -7.89 -43.17
N ALA A 439 10.09 -6.64 -43.61
CA ALA A 439 9.94 -6.32 -45.02
C ALA A 439 11.20 -6.69 -45.83
N GLU A 440 12.38 -6.36 -45.30
CA GLU A 440 13.69 -6.73 -45.85
C GLU A 440 13.89 -8.25 -45.83
N SER A 441 13.61 -8.91 -44.71
CA SER A 441 13.75 -10.36 -44.56
C SER A 441 12.84 -11.15 -45.53
N LEU A 442 11.58 -10.74 -45.71
CA LEU A 442 10.66 -11.34 -46.67
C LEU A 442 11.07 -11.07 -48.13
N THR A 443 11.57 -9.86 -48.42
CA THR A 443 12.09 -9.50 -49.75
C THR A 443 13.30 -10.36 -50.12
N GLN A 444 14.24 -10.53 -49.19
CA GLN A 444 15.44 -11.35 -49.39
C GLN A 444 15.13 -12.84 -49.44
N ALA A 445 14.30 -13.35 -48.55
CA ALA A 445 14.02 -14.79 -48.43
C ALA A 445 13.21 -15.35 -49.61
N PHE A 446 12.37 -14.53 -50.25
CA PHE A 446 11.59 -14.94 -51.43
C PHE A 446 12.11 -14.38 -52.76
N ASP A 447 13.30 -13.76 -52.76
CA ASP A 447 13.97 -13.23 -53.97
C ASP A 447 13.07 -12.22 -54.74
N LEU A 448 12.34 -11.38 -53.99
CA LEU A 448 11.32 -10.49 -54.54
C LEU A 448 11.94 -9.28 -55.25
N LYS A 449 11.28 -8.82 -56.31
CA LYS A 449 11.56 -7.51 -56.91
C LYS A 449 11.21 -6.36 -55.95
N GLU A 450 10.11 -6.49 -55.22
CA GLU A 450 9.56 -5.46 -54.34
C GLU A 450 8.49 -6.06 -53.41
N LEU A 451 8.51 -5.67 -52.13
CA LEU A 451 7.41 -5.91 -51.19
C LEU A 451 6.66 -4.60 -50.91
N VAL A 452 5.45 -4.48 -51.46
CA VAL A 452 4.55 -3.33 -51.26
C VAL A 452 3.73 -3.57 -49.99
N TRP A 453 4.26 -3.14 -48.85
CA TRP A 453 3.52 -3.18 -47.58
C TRP A 453 2.65 -1.93 -47.42
N VAL A 454 1.33 -2.13 -47.42
CA VAL A 454 0.30 -1.10 -47.19
C VAL A 454 -0.29 -1.28 -45.78
N GLU A 455 -0.14 -0.27 -44.92
CA GLU A 455 -0.56 -0.35 -43.51
C GLU A 455 -2.08 -0.28 -43.35
N GLY A 456 -2.63 -1.03 -42.40
CA GLY A 456 -4.09 -1.11 -42.16
C GLY A 456 -4.69 0.05 -41.36
N ARG A 457 -4.04 1.22 -41.30
CA ARG A 457 -4.40 2.33 -40.40
C ARG A 457 -5.49 3.22 -40.99
N ASP A 458 -6.75 2.94 -40.62
CA ASP A 458 -7.93 3.77 -40.87
C ASP A 458 -8.22 4.07 -42.37
N GLN A 459 -7.56 3.36 -43.28
CA GLN A 459 -7.75 3.45 -44.73
C GLN A 459 -9.06 2.79 -45.17
N THR A 460 -9.66 3.34 -46.23
CA THR A 460 -10.77 2.73 -46.96
C THR A 460 -10.26 1.65 -47.91
N TYR A 461 -11.06 0.61 -48.15
CA TYR A 461 -10.68 -0.53 -49.00
C TYR A 461 -10.27 -0.13 -50.44
N ALA A 462 -10.78 1.01 -50.93
CA ALA A 462 -10.46 1.57 -52.23
C ALA A 462 -8.98 2.02 -52.35
N GLU A 463 -8.30 2.31 -51.24
CA GLU A 463 -6.88 2.71 -51.23
C GLU A 463 -5.95 1.51 -51.54
N PHE A 464 -6.43 0.28 -51.38
CA PHE A 464 -5.66 -0.94 -51.70
C PHE A 464 -5.72 -1.30 -53.19
N GLU A 465 -6.80 -0.95 -53.89
CA GLU A 465 -7.05 -1.36 -55.28
C GLU A 465 -5.91 -0.98 -56.25
N PRO A 466 -5.34 0.26 -56.23
CA PRO A 466 -4.25 0.64 -57.14
C PRO A 466 -2.99 -0.21 -56.98
N TYR A 467 -2.72 -0.73 -55.77
CA TYR A 467 -1.59 -1.61 -55.51
C TYR A 467 -1.85 -3.03 -56.00
N VAL A 468 -3.06 -3.57 -55.79
CA VAL A 468 -3.48 -4.90 -56.26
C VAL A 468 -3.58 -4.96 -57.79
N ALA A 469 -4.03 -3.88 -58.44
CA ALA A 469 -4.21 -3.79 -59.89
C ALA A 469 -2.90 -3.76 -60.69
N ARG A 470 -1.74 -3.59 -60.04
CA ARG A 470 -0.42 -3.56 -60.71
C ARG A 470 -0.17 -4.82 -61.53
N PRO A 471 0.35 -4.73 -62.78
CA PRO A 471 0.59 -5.90 -63.62
C PRO A 471 1.71 -6.81 -63.05
N ASP A 472 2.72 -6.23 -62.39
CA ASP A 472 3.89 -6.95 -61.87
C ASP A 472 3.69 -7.61 -60.49
N VAL A 473 2.52 -7.41 -59.87
CA VAL A 473 2.13 -8.10 -58.64
C VAL A 473 1.73 -9.55 -58.94
N ALA A 474 2.45 -10.50 -58.34
CA ALA A 474 2.17 -11.93 -58.48
C ALA A 474 1.23 -12.48 -57.40
N ALA A 475 1.25 -11.92 -56.20
CA ALA A 475 0.40 -12.34 -55.07
C ALA A 475 0.07 -11.17 -54.13
N VAL A 476 -1.06 -11.30 -53.43
CA VAL A 476 -1.49 -10.40 -52.35
C VAL A 476 -1.55 -11.19 -51.05
N ILE A 477 -1.02 -10.63 -49.97
CA ILE A 477 -1.02 -11.20 -48.62
C ILE A 477 -1.84 -10.28 -47.73
N LEU A 478 -2.98 -10.76 -47.22
CA LEU A 478 -3.82 -10.04 -46.27
C LEU A 478 -3.53 -10.53 -44.85
N ALA A 479 -3.06 -9.63 -43.98
CA ALA A 479 -2.64 -9.92 -42.62
C ALA A 479 -3.86 -9.92 -41.67
N ILE A 480 -4.62 -11.03 -41.67
CA ILE A 480 -6.03 -11.06 -41.24
C ILE A 480 -6.26 -10.71 -39.76
N ARG A 481 -5.37 -11.11 -38.85
CA ARG A 481 -5.49 -10.83 -37.41
C ARG A 481 -5.37 -9.34 -37.06
N TRP A 482 -4.79 -8.55 -37.96
CA TRP A 482 -4.68 -7.09 -37.84
C TRP A 482 -5.65 -6.35 -38.78
N SER A 483 -6.56 -7.10 -39.41
CA SER A 483 -7.56 -6.57 -40.31
C SER A 483 -8.87 -6.32 -39.55
N ARG A 484 -9.27 -5.05 -39.43
CA ARG A 484 -10.60 -4.68 -38.91
C ARG A 484 -11.70 -5.18 -39.85
N HIS A 485 -12.97 -5.06 -39.46
CA HIS A 485 -14.09 -5.63 -40.22
C HIS A 485 -14.28 -5.14 -41.69
N GLY A 486 -13.51 -4.17 -42.17
CA GLY A 486 -13.56 -3.62 -43.55
C GLY A 486 -12.57 -4.20 -44.57
N PHE A 487 -11.85 -5.29 -44.27
CA PHE A 487 -10.93 -5.92 -45.25
C PHE A 487 -11.58 -7.10 -46.04
N GLY A 488 -12.90 -7.24 -45.98
CA GLY A 488 -13.63 -8.27 -46.74
C GLY A 488 -13.49 -8.10 -48.26
N GLU A 489 -13.64 -6.87 -48.75
CA GLU A 489 -13.60 -6.53 -50.18
C GLU A 489 -12.22 -6.74 -50.84
N VAL A 490 -11.15 -6.92 -50.07
CA VAL A 490 -9.80 -7.26 -50.61
C VAL A 490 -9.85 -8.53 -51.48
N LYS A 491 -10.73 -9.49 -51.14
CA LYS A 491 -10.96 -10.69 -51.96
C LYS A 491 -11.52 -10.33 -53.35
N GLU A 492 -12.45 -9.39 -53.42
CA GLU A 492 -13.12 -9.00 -54.66
C GLU A 492 -12.16 -8.32 -55.62
N PHE A 493 -11.25 -7.47 -55.13
CA PHE A 493 -10.16 -6.91 -55.94
C PHE A 493 -9.19 -7.99 -56.43
N CYS A 494 -8.82 -8.95 -55.56
CA CYS A 494 -7.97 -10.05 -55.96
C CYS A 494 -8.61 -10.93 -57.05
N GLU A 495 -9.93 -11.17 -56.98
CA GLU A 495 -10.66 -11.90 -58.02
C GLU A 495 -10.81 -11.06 -59.31
N LYS A 496 -11.11 -9.76 -59.20
CA LYS A 496 -11.22 -8.79 -60.32
C LYS A 496 -9.94 -8.65 -61.16
N TYR A 497 -8.77 -8.63 -60.52
CA TYR A 497 -7.47 -8.46 -61.17
C TYR A 497 -6.69 -9.78 -61.36
N ASP A 498 -7.35 -10.92 -61.19
CA ASP A 498 -6.77 -12.27 -61.21
C ASP A 498 -5.46 -12.37 -60.40
N LYS A 499 -5.48 -11.91 -59.16
CA LYS A 499 -4.38 -12.03 -58.20
C LYS A 499 -4.69 -13.12 -57.17
N PRO A 500 -3.79 -14.07 -56.90
CA PRO A 500 -3.95 -15.01 -55.79
C PRO A 500 -3.81 -14.28 -54.46
N LEU A 501 -4.72 -14.57 -53.53
CA LEU A 501 -4.79 -13.99 -52.19
C LEU A 501 -4.38 -15.03 -51.14
N VAL A 502 -3.39 -14.70 -50.33
CA VAL A 502 -2.99 -15.43 -49.12
C VAL A 502 -3.59 -14.73 -47.91
N ARG A 503 -4.24 -15.47 -47.01
CA ARG A 503 -4.58 -15.00 -45.67
C ARG A 503 -3.43 -15.34 -44.72
N LEU A 504 -2.75 -14.33 -44.21
CA LEU A 504 -1.66 -14.47 -43.23
C LEU A 504 -2.24 -14.33 -41.81
N PRO A 505 -2.34 -15.42 -41.04
CA PRO A 505 -2.98 -15.42 -39.71
C PRO A 505 -2.23 -14.61 -38.65
N GLY A 506 -0.90 -14.53 -38.79
CA GLY A 506 -0.04 -13.89 -37.81
C GLY A 506 1.43 -14.05 -38.20
N GLY A 507 2.28 -13.37 -37.43
CA GLY A 507 3.72 -13.26 -37.67
C GLY A 507 4.12 -12.64 -39.00
N TYR A 508 5.42 -12.38 -39.13
CA TYR A 508 6.04 -11.92 -40.38
C TYR A 508 7.36 -12.64 -40.69
N SER A 509 7.61 -13.79 -40.06
CA SER A 509 8.80 -14.60 -40.32
C SER A 509 8.71 -15.26 -41.72
N PRO A 510 9.82 -15.34 -42.49
CA PRO A 510 9.80 -15.99 -43.80
C PRO A 510 9.26 -17.42 -43.78
N ASN A 511 9.62 -18.23 -42.78
CA ASN A 511 9.14 -19.61 -42.64
C ASN A 511 7.61 -19.68 -42.53
N GLN A 512 6.99 -18.81 -41.72
CA GLN A 512 5.53 -18.78 -41.55
C GLN A 512 4.82 -18.23 -42.79
N VAL A 513 5.30 -17.13 -43.36
CA VAL A 513 4.69 -16.53 -44.56
C VAL A 513 4.80 -17.48 -45.76
N ALA A 514 5.93 -18.19 -45.91
CA ALA A 514 6.13 -19.21 -46.94
C ALA A 514 5.15 -20.38 -46.81
N LEU A 515 5.00 -20.93 -45.60
CA LEU A 515 4.05 -22.00 -45.32
C LEU A 515 2.62 -21.63 -45.76
N HIS A 516 2.21 -20.37 -45.54
CA HIS A 516 0.90 -19.90 -46.00
C HIS A 516 0.82 -19.64 -47.50
N ILE A 517 1.88 -19.14 -48.16
CA ILE A 517 1.96 -19.01 -49.63
C ILE A 517 1.84 -20.38 -50.30
N VAL A 518 2.67 -21.35 -49.90
CA VAL A 518 2.73 -22.69 -50.49
C VAL A 518 1.40 -23.41 -50.33
N ASN A 519 0.83 -23.44 -49.11
CA ASN A 519 -0.41 -24.17 -48.83
C ASN A 519 -1.67 -23.53 -49.42
N GLN A 520 -1.73 -22.20 -49.58
CA GLN A 520 -2.95 -21.53 -50.07
C GLN A 520 -2.95 -21.29 -51.58
N ILE A 521 -1.79 -20.98 -52.18
CA ILE A 521 -1.71 -20.51 -53.58
C ILE A 521 -0.59 -21.16 -54.40
N GLY A 522 0.19 -22.09 -53.82
CA GLY A 522 1.37 -22.67 -54.46
C GLY A 522 1.11 -23.22 -55.87
N GLU A 523 0.07 -24.05 -56.03
CA GLU A 523 -0.32 -24.61 -57.34
C GLU A 523 -0.76 -23.53 -58.34
N ARG A 524 -1.48 -22.49 -57.88
CA ARG A 524 -1.93 -21.38 -58.74
C ARG A 524 -0.77 -20.49 -59.19
N LEU A 525 0.30 -20.41 -58.41
CA LEU A 525 1.56 -19.80 -58.85
C LEU A 525 2.34 -20.72 -59.80
N SER A 526 2.45 -22.02 -59.52
CA SER A 526 3.13 -22.98 -60.41
C SER A 526 2.51 -23.04 -61.81
N ASN A 527 1.18 -22.99 -61.89
CA ASN A 527 0.45 -23.01 -63.16
C ASN A 527 0.52 -21.68 -63.94
N ARG A 528 1.09 -20.62 -63.35
CA ARG A 528 1.42 -19.38 -64.06
C ARG A 528 2.85 -19.46 -64.60
N THR A 529 3.01 -20.28 -65.64
CA THR A 529 4.19 -20.29 -66.49
C THR A 529 4.63 -18.85 -66.80
N PRO A 530 5.89 -18.46 -66.55
CA PRO A 530 6.32 -17.11 -66.86
C PRO A 530 6.31 -16.90 -68.37
N GLU A 531 5.34 -16.13 -68.87
CA GLU A 531 5.52 -15.43 -70.14
C GLU A 531 6.76 -14.54 -70.00
N LEU A 532 7.76 -14.83 -70.84
CA LEU A 532 9.08 -14.21 -70.78
C LEU A 532 8.99 -12.75 -71.21
N ILE A 533 9.51 -11.86 -70.36
CA ILE A 533 9.82 -10.45 -70.65
C ILE A 533 11.33 -10.36 -70.85
#